data_AF-A0A124FQJ1-F1
#
_entry.id   AF-A0A124FQJ1-F1
#
_cell.length_a   1.000
_cell.length_b   1.000
_cell.length_c   1.000
_cell.angle_alpha   90.00
_cell.angle_beta   90.00
_cell.angle_gamma   90.00
#
_symmetry.space_group_name_H-M   'P 1'
#
loop_
_entity.id
_entity.type
_entity.pdbx_description
1 polymer ?
#
loop_
_entity_poly.entity_id
_entity_poly.type
_entity_poly.pdbx_seq_one_letter_code
_entity_poly.pdbx_strand_id
1 'polypeptide(L)'
;MNTGSPYVDLNGGQADVDNTAMSRLSNSILSTGQLPAGTYSFLVRIVNESSGQVSEASKNIRIVSPTSLELIGPGNLVQGLRDFENQFNRFPMFHWESEACASCNYAIRICEYVPGIHASPYDAMMDEAVLPFPDDGDFYDVGSNITVLNYDPAFAGRDLEFGKYYVWQVEKTFKTSGGFQSMKSEIFGFFLEDPSSKEMARQMINPVEELLKELVGEDQFETLKAGQLSGYQVSGMMTVNGRPITIEELRAIVNGIRNGSYTIQNVFVE
;
A
#
# COMPACT_ATOMS: atom_id res chain seq x y z
N MET A 1 -15.88 -20.17 -45.22
CA MET A 1 -15.34 -19.55 -44.00
C MET A 1 -16.53 -18.94 -43.27
N ASN A 2 -16.88 -19.54 -42.14
CA ASN A 2 -18.11 -19.24 -41.41
C ASN A 2 -17.78 -18.15 -40.37
N THR A 3 -18.12 -16.90 -40.65
CA THR A 3 -18.06 -15.81 -39.67
C THR A 3 -19.28 -15.96 -38.77
N GLY A 4 -19.11 -16.56 -37.59
CA GLY A 4 -20.19 -16.74 -36.62
C GLY A 4 -20.81 -15.39 -36.25
N SER A 5 -21.97 -15.09 -36.83
CA SER A 5 -22.82 -14.00 -36.39
C SER A 5 -23.31 -14.32 -34.97
N PRO A 6 -23.41 -13.34 -34.06
CA PRO A 6 -23.88 -13.55 -32.68
C PRO A 6 -25.39 -13.81 -32.59
N TYR A 7 -26.00 -14.30 -33.66
CA TYR A 7 -27.44 -14.45 -33.80
C TYR A 7 -27.84 -15.91 -33.55
N VAL A 8 -28.70 -16.10 -32.55
CA VAL A 8 -29.46 -17.33 -32.37
C VAL A 8 -30.89 -17.03 -32.77
N ASP A 9 -31.36 -17.63 -33.86
CA ASP A 9 -32.75 -17.53 -34.29
C ASP A 9 -33.62 -18.34 -33.32
N LEU A 10 -34.35 -17.65 -32.44
CA LEU A 10 -35.34 -18.26 -31.57
C LEU A 10 -36.69 -18.26 -32.30
N ASN A 11 -36.79 -19.05 -33.39
CA ASN A 11 -37.99 -19.33 -34.20
C ASN A 11 -39.28 -18.63 -33.69
N GLY A 12 -39.50 -17.38 -34.10
CA GLY A 12 -40.71 -16.60 -33.78
C GLY A 12 -40.55 -15.30 -32.98
N GLY A 13 -39.33 -14.80 -32.73
CA GLY A 13 -39.11 -13.53 -32.00
C GLY A 13 -38.92 -12.30 -32.90
N GLN A 14 -39.37 -11.12 -32.45
CA GLN A 14 -38.88 -9.83 -32.95
C GLN A 14 -37.62 -9.43 -32.17
N ALA A 15 -36.53 -9.12 -32.87
CA ALA A 15 -35.31 -8.58 -32.28
C ALA A 15 -35.20 -7.09 -32.61
N ASP A 16 -35.26 -6.24 -31.58
CA ASP A 16 -34.91 -4.83 -31.70
C ASP A 16 -33.44 -4.66 -31.33
N VAL A 17 -32.62 -4.25 -32.31
CA VAL A 17 -31.16 -4.13 -32.16
C VAL A 17 -30.77 -2.69 -32.46
N ASP A 18 -30.23 -2.00 -31.46
CA ASP A 18 -29.54 -0.74 -31.69
C ASP A 18 -28.21 -1.02 -32.42
N ASN A 19 -28.25 -0.91 -33.74
CA ASN A 19 -27.12 -1.14 -34.62
C ASN A 19 -25.94 -0.19 -34.33
N THR A 20 -26.21 1.01 -33.80
CA THR A 20 -25.16 1.97 -33.45
C THR A 20 -24.43 1.52 -32.20
N ALA A 21 -25.18 1.13 -31.16
CA ALA A 21 -24.60 0.57 -29.94
C ALA A 21 -23.82 -0.72 -30.23
N MET A 22 -24.38 -1.62 -31.07
CA MET A 22 -23.73 -2.86 -31.47
C MET A 22 -22.43 -2.63 -32.25
N SER A 23 -22.42 -1.64 -33.15
CA SER A 23 -21.23 -1.30 -33.93
C SER A 23 -20.11 -0.74 -33.04
N ARG A 24 -20.44 0.12 -32.07
CA ARG A 24 -19.46 0.65 -31.10
C ARG A 24 -18.85 -0.46 -30.24
N LEU A 25 -19.70 -1.36 -29.73
CA LEU A 25 -19.25 -2.52 -28.96
C LEU A 25 -18.34 -3.43 -29.81
N SER A 26 -18.75 -3.73 -31.04
CA SER A 26 -17.98 -4.56 -31.98
C SER A 26 -16.61 -3.95 -32.28
N ASN A 27 -16.55 -2.65 -32.58
CA ASN A 27 -15.29 -1.97 -32.84
C ASN A 27 -14.34 -1.98 -31.64
N SER A 28 -14.88 -1.82 -30.43
CA SER A 28 -14.09 -1.89 -29.19
C SER A 28 -13.55 -3.30 -28.93
N ILE A 29 -14.32 -4.34 -29.20
CA ILE A 29 -13.86 -5.73 -29.08
C ILE A 29 -12.81 -6.04 -30.14
N LEU A 30 -12.99 -5.56 -31.38
CA LEU A 30 -12.02 -5.76 -32.46
C LEU A 30 -10.68 -5.07 -32.19
N SER A 31 -10.69 -3.90 -31.53
CA SER A 31 -9.45 -3.18 -31.20
C SER A 31 -8.74 -3.74 -29.97
N THR A 32 -9.48 -4.15 -28.94
CA THR A 32 -8.89 -4.58 -27.65
C THR A 32 -8.80 -6.10 -27.48
N GLY A 33 -9.52 -6.87 -28.31
CA GLY A 33 -9.73 -8.30 -28.12
C GLY A 33 -10.61 -8.64 -26.90
N GLN A 34 -11.19 -7.65 -26.23
CA GLN A 34 -11.87 -7.80 -24.94
C GLN A 34 -13.21 -7.04 -24.90
N LEU A 35 -14.12 -7.49 -24.03
CA LEU A 35 -15.30 -6.71 -23.67
C LEU A 35 -14.87 -5.52 -22.79
N PRO A 36 -15.27 -4.29 -23.14
CA PRO A 36 -15.01 -3.09 -22.33
C PRO A 36 -15.57 -3.19 -20.91
N ALA A 37 -14.96 -2.44 -19.98
CA ALA A 37 -15.53 -2.24 -18.66
C ALA A 37 -16.94 -1.62 -18.76
N GLY A 38 -17.85 -2.11 -17.93
CA GLY A 38 -19.26 -1.71 -17.96
C GLY A 38 -20.19 -2.76 -17.36
N THR A 39 -21.46 -2.40 -17.21
CA THR A 39 -22.52 -3.32 -16.81
C THR A 39 -23.28 -3.76 -18.06
N TYR A 40 -23.28 -5.06 -18.31
CA TYR A 40 -23.98 -5.72 -19.40
C TYR A 40 -25.25 -6.36 -18.84
N SER A 41 -26.39 -5.83 -19.26
CA SER A 41 -27.72 -6.28 -18.83
C SER A 41 -28.34 -7.13 -19.94
N PHE A 42 -28.64 -8.37 -19.61
CA PHE A 42 -29.36 -9.30 -20.49
C PHE A 42 -30.78 -9.39 -19.98
N LEU A 43 -31.74 -8.93 -20.78
CA LEU A 43 -33.17 -8.99 -20.49
C LEU A 43 -33.84 -9.97 -21.45
N VAL A 44 -34.47 -11.01 -20.92
CA VAL A 44 -35.28 -11.94 -21.69
C VAL A 44 -36.73 -11.75 -21.28
N ARG A 45 -37.58 -11.44 -22.26
CA ARG A 45 -39.01 -11.30 -22.07
C ARG A 45 -39.75 -12.31 -22.95
N ILE A 46 -40.60 -13.11 -22.32
CA ILE A 46 -41.50 -14.04 -22.99
C ILE A 46 -42.91 -13.46 -22.87
N VAL A 47 -43.56 -13.23 -23.99
CA VAL A 47 -44.94 -12.73 -24.05
C VAL A 47 -45.83 -13.84 -24.58
N ASN A 48 -46.85 -14.21 -23.81
CA ASN A 48 -47.93 -15.06 -24.30
C ASN A 48 -48.89 -14.20 -25.11
N GLU A 49 -48.88 -14.36 -26.43
CA GLU A 49 -49.70 -13.56 -27.35
C GLU A 49 -51.21 -13.73 -27.12
N SER A 50 -51.64 -14.88 -26.60
CA SER A 50 -53.07 -15.20 -26.41
C SER A 50 -53.63 -14.61 -25.10
N SER A 51 -52.84 -14.61 -24.03
CA SER A 51 -53.26 -14.11 -22.72
C SER A 51 -52.71 -12.72 -22.37
N GLY A 52 -51.77 -12.20 -23.16
CA GLY A 52 -51.01 -10.98 -22.87
C GLY A 52 -50.05 -11.13 -21.68
N GLN A 53 -49.91 -12.33 -21.12
CA GLN A 53 -49.06 -12.57 -19.96
C GLN A 53 -47.58 -12.42 -20.32
N VAL A 54 -46.84 -11.68 -19.50
CA VAL A 54 -45.41 -11.45 -19.68
C VAL A 54 -44.63 -12.15 -18.58
N SER A 55 -43.62 -12.92 -18.95
CA SER A 55 -42.59 -13.44 -18.06
C SER A 55 -41.26 -12.79 -18.40
N GLU A 56 -40.51 -12.38 -17.39
CA GLU A 56 -39.25 -11.67 -17.56
C GLU A 56 -38.16 -12.31 -16.71
N ALA A 57 -36.98 -12.45 -17.29
CA ALA A 57 -35.76 -12.83 -16.59
C ALA A 57 -34.66 -11.84 -16.98
N SER A 58 -33.90 -11.37 -16.00
CA SER A 58 -32.75 -10.51 -16.24
C SER A 58 -31.49 -11.07 -15.62
N LYS A 59 -30.36 -10.81 -16.27
CA LYS A 59 -29.02 -11.10 -15.75
C LYS A 59 -28.11 -9.92 -16.01
N ASN A 60 -27.43 -9.46 -14.97
CA ASN A 60 -26.43 -8.41 -15.07
C ASN A 60 -25.03 -9.00 -14.92
N ILE A 61 -24.12 -8.62 -15.81
CA ILE A 61 -22.70 -8.96 -15.74
C ILE A 61 -21.95 -7.63 -15.65
N ARG A 62 -21.21 -7.42 -14.57
CA ARG A 62 -20.35 -6.25 -14.41
C ARG A 62 -18.92 -6.62 -14.76
N ILE A 63 -18.36 -5.96 -15.77
CA ILE A 63 -16.95 -6.03 -16.13
C ILE A 63 -16.28 -4.78 -15.58
N VAL A 64 -15.20 -4.96 -14.82
CA VAL A 64 -14.38 -3.88 -14.28
C VAL A 64 -12.98 -4.08 -14.83
N SER A 65 -12.37 -3.00 -15.31
CA SER A 65 -10.96 -2.94 -15.65
C SER A 65 -10.33 -1.97 -14.67
N PRO A 66 -9.80 -2.45 -13.53
CA PRO A 66 -9.17 -1.57 -12.58
C PRO A 66 -7.91 -0.95 -13.20
N THR A 67 -7.79 0.37 -13.14
CA THR A 67 -6.70 1.17 -13.67
C THR A 67 -5.87 1.88 -12.60
N SER A 68 -6.29 1.89 -11.32
CA SER A 68 -5.52 2.57 -10.26
C SER A 68 -4.72 1.60 -9.38
N LEU A 69 -3.49 2.00 -9.07
CA LEU A 69 -2.63 1.43 -8.04
C LEU A 69 -1.62 2.51 -7.63
N GLU A 70 -1.84 3.14 -6.47
CA GLU A 70 -1.05 4.26 -5.98
C GLU A 70 -0.38 3.90 -4.66
N LEU A 71 0.91 4.21 -4.52
CA LEU A 71 1.64 3.94 -3.28
C LEU A 71 1.49 5.11 -2.31
N ILE A 72 1.32 4.81 -1.03
CA ILE A 72 1.17 5.80 0.05
C ILE A 72 2.46 5.91 0.87
N GLY A 73 3.09 4.78 1.19
CA GLY A 73 4.33 4.75 1.96
C GLY A 73 4.74 3.34 2.36
N PRO A 74 5.94 3.16 2.93
CA PRO A 74 6.90 4.21 3.28
C PRO A 74 7.67 4.75 2.06
N GLY A 75 8.22 5.95 2.21
CA GLY A 75 9.05 6.57 1.19
C GLY A 75 8.26 7.30 0.12
N ASN A 76 8.97 7.67 -0.95
CA ASN A 76 8.44 8.45 -2.06
C ASN A 76 8.81 7.82 -3.40
N LEU A 77 8.21 8.32 -4.48
CA LEU A 77 8.66 8.02 -5.84
C LEU A 77 10.14 8.38 -5.99
N VAL A 78 10.96 7.41 -6.40
CA VAL A 78 12.40 7.62 -6.57
C VAL A 78 12.80 7.54 -8.05
N GLN A 79 13.54 8.54 -8.52
CA GLN A 79 14.24 8.50 -9.82
C GLN A 79 15.77 8.56 -9.64
N GLY A 80 16.24 9.02 -8.49
CA GLY A 80 17.64 8.98 -8.09
C GLY A 80 17.84 9.10 -6.58
N LEU A 81 19.10 9.08 -6.16
CA LEU A 81 19.53 9.05 -4.76
C LEU A 81 18.93 10.15 -3.85
N ARG A 82 18.57 11.30 -4.39
CA ARG A 82 18.07 12.45 -3.61
C ARG A 82 16.58 12.35 -3.27
N ASP A 83 15.88 11.42 -3.92
CA ASP A 83 14.43 11.28 -3.78
C ASP A 83 14.06 10.32 -2.63
N PHE A 84 15.03 9.57 -2.12
CA PHE A 84 14.84 8.64 -1.01
C PHE A 84 14.52 9.40 0.26
N GLU A 85 13.37 9.10 0.85
CA GLU A 85 12.97 9.66 2.14
C GLU A 85 13.61 8.90 3.30
N ASN A 86 13.99 9.61 4.36
CA ASN A 86 14.53 8.98 5.56
C ASN A 86 13.42 8.31 6.38
N GLN A 87 13.67 7.06 6.77
CA GLN A 87 12.80 6.24 7.59
C GLN A 87 13.60 5.67 8.76
N PHE A 88 12.95 5.52 9.91
CA PHE A 88 13.63 5.18 11.18
C PHE A 88 13.19 3.84 11.77
N ASN A 89 12.26 3.16 11.10
CA ASN A 89 11.68 1.91 11.57
C ASN A 89 12.10 0.77 10.64
N ARG A 90 12.78 -0.24 11.19
CA ARG A 90 13.17 -1.47 10.48
C ARG A 90 12.02 -2.43 10.21
N PHE A 91 10.83 -2.13 10.75
CA PHE A 91 9.57 -2.86 10.55
C PHE A 91 8.49 -1.93 9.98
N PRO A 92 8.70 -1.34 8.80
CA PRO A 92 7.77 -0.36 8.25
C PRO A 92 6.43 -1.01 7.86
N MET A 93 5.40 -0.18 7.80
CA MET A 93 4.09 -0.55 7.24
C MET A 93 4.03 -0.05 5.80
N PHE A 94 3.95 -0.99 4.85
CA PHE A 94 3.73 -0.70 3.44
C PHE A 94 2.24 -0.51 3.19
N HIS A 95 1.88 0.57 2.52
CA HIS A 95 0.50 0.95 2.24
C HIS A 95 0.38 1.47 0.81
N TRP A 96 -0.64 0.96 0.12
CA TRP A 96 -1.05 1.42 -1.20
C TRP A 96 -2.57 1.60 -1.24
N GLU A 97 -3.05 2.39 -2.18
CA GLU A 97 -4.46 2.55 -2.45
C GLU A 97 -4.79 2.09 -3.86
N SER A 98 -6.01 1.56 -3.99
CA SER A 98 -6.50 1.07 -5.26
C SER A 98 -8.03 1.05 -5.24
N GLU A 99 -8.63 1.21 -6.41
CA GLU A 99 -10.08 1.16 -6.52
C GLU A 99 -10.65 -0.21 -6.12
N ALA A 100 -11.87 -0.19 -5.58
CA ALA A 100 -12.56 -1.40 -5.18
C ALA A 100 -12.75 -2.34 -6.38
N CYS A 101 -12.27 -3.57 -6.24
CA CYS A 101 -12.42 -4.61 -7.25
C CYS A 101 -12.80 -5.93 -6.59
N ALA A 102 -13.58 -6.75 -7.31
CA ALA A 102 -14.13 -7.97 -6.75
C ALA A 102 -13.09 -9.10 -6.59
N SER A 103 -12.01 -9.07 -7.38
CA SER A 103 -11.01 -10.13 -7.42
C SER A 103 -9.64 -9.57 -7.82
N CYS A 104 -9.12 -8.61 -7.04
CA CYS A 104 -7.71 -8.23 -7.18
C CYS A 104 -6.86 -8.90 -6.11
N ASN A 105 -5.76 -9.47 -6.56
CA ASN A 105 -4.68 -9.91 -5.70
C ASN A 105 -3.54 -8.90 -5.79
N TYR A 106 -2.88 -8.69 -4.67
CA TYR A 106 -1.72 -7.82 -4.58
C TYR A 106 -0.50 -8.63 -4.19
N ALA A 107 0.61 -8.32 -4.82
CA ALA A 107 1.91 -8.87 -4.49
C ALA A 107 2.91 -7.71 -4.35
N ILE A 108 3.94 -7.87 -3.53
CA ILE A 108 4.94 -6.83 -3.27
C ILE A 108 6.34 -7.38 -3.44
N ARG A 109 7.24 -6.59 -4.00
CA ARG A 109 8.67 -6.89 -4.06
C ARG A 109 9.45 -5.74 -3.44
N ILE A 110 10.42 -6.09 -2.60
CA ILE A 110 11.31 -5.15 -1.90
C ILE A 110 12.74 -5.57 -2.19
N CYS A 111 13.57 -4.62 -2.62
CA CYS A 111 14.98 -4.84 -2.95
C CYS A 111 15.87 -3.78 -2.29
N GLU A 112 17.13 -4.13 -2.03
CA GLU A 112 18.13 -3.16 -1.59
C GLU A 112 18.60 -2.34 -2.80
N TYR A 113 18.63 -1.03 -2.68
CA TYR A 113 19.27 -0.16 -3.65
C TYR A 113 20.71 0.15 -3.20
N VAL A 114 21.72 -0.33 -3.92
CA VAL A 114 23.13 -0.07 -3.60
C VAL A 114 23.68 1.07 -4.46
N PRO A 115 23.98 2.25 -3.87
CA PRO A 115 24.52 3.38 -4.61
C PRO A 115 25.84 3.04 -5.28
N GLY A 116 25.98 3.38 -6.56
CA GLY A 116 27.19 3.09 -7.35
C GLY A 116 27.24 1.69 -7.95
N ILE A 117 26.34 0.78 -7.56
CA ILE A 117 26.10 -0.50 -8.24
C ILE A 117 24.88 -0.38 -9.15
N HIS A 118 23.75 0.09 -8.62
CA HIS A 118 22.51 0.25 -9.39
C HIS A 118 22.47 1.61 -10.11
N ALA A 119 22.22 1.60 -11.42
CA ALA A 119 22.10 2.84 -12.20
C ALA A 119 20.70 3.47 -12.05
N SER A 120 19.70 2.70 -11.65
CA SER A 120 18.33 3.14 -11.41
C SER A 120 17.61 2.31 -10.34
N PRO A 121 16.49 2.81 -9.76
CA PRO A 121 15.61 2.01 -8.91
C PRO A 121 15.10 0.74 -9.59
N TYR A 122 14.87 0.80 -10.90
CA TYR A 122 14.47 -0.37 -11.68
C TYR A 122 15.54 -1.46 -11.69
N ASP A 123 16.82 -1.10 -11.81
CA ASP A 123 17.92 -2.08 -11.76
C ASP A 123 17.95 -2.80 -10.42
N ALA A 124 17.72 -2.08 -9.32
CA ALA A 124 17.64 -2.67 -7.99
C ALA A 124 16.46 -3.65 -7.85
N MET A 125 15.30 -3.35 -8.46
CA MET A 125 14.15 -4.27 -8.48
C MET A 125 14.43 -5.60 -9.21
N MET A 126 15.43 -5.61 -10.11
CA MET A 126 15.86 -6.80 -10.84
C MET A 126 16.99 -7.58 -10.15
N ASP A 127 17.54 -7.04 -9.06
CA ASP A 127 18.53 -7.72 -8.23
C ASP A 127 17.84 -8.51 -7.10
N GLU A 128 18.65 -9.15 -6.26
CA GLU A 128 18.20 -10.05 -5.20
C GLU A 128 17.20 -9.36 -4.25
N ALA A 129 16.01 -9.96 -4.14
CA ALA A 129 14.98 -9.47 -3.25
C ALA A 129 15.35 -9.60 -1.77
N VAL A 130 14.95 -8.58 -1.02
CA VAL A 130 14.81 -8.61 0.43
C VAL A 130 13.50 -9.28 0.82
N LEU A 131 12.44 -9.08 0.03
CA LEU A 131 11.16 -9.77 0.09
C LEU A 131 10.64 -9.94 -1.36
N PRO A 132 10.33 -11.16 -1.82
CA PRO A 132 10.45 -12.44 -1.13
C PRO A 132 11.91 -12.90 -0.91
N PHE A 133 12.14 -13.71 0.13
CA PHE A 133 13.41 -14.36 0.42
C PHE A 133 13.18 -15.82 0.84
N PRO A 134 13.85 -16.83 0.23
CA PRO A 134 14.83 -16.68 -0.85
C PRO A 134 14.20 -16.08 -2.11
N ASP A 135 15.00 -15.31 -2.86
CA ASP A 135 14.53 -14.68 -4.08
C ASP A 135 14.22 -15.73 -5.16
N ASP A 136 13.05 -15.60 -5.77
CA ASP A 136 12.54 -16.41 -6.88
C ASP A 136 12.35 -15.59 -8.16
N GLY A 137 12.68 -14.30 -8.13
CA GLY A 137 12.47 -13.34 -9.22
C GLY A 137 11.03 -12.80 -9.30
N ASP A 138 10.13 -13.22 -8.40
CA ASP A 138 8.73 -12.84 -8.38
C ASP A 138 8.41 -11.87 -7.22
N PHE A 139 7.13 -11.56 -7.06
CA PHE A 139 6.61 -10.71 -5.99
C PHE A 139 6.01 -11.60 -4.89
N TYR A 140 6.17 -11.19 -3.63
CA TYR A 140 5.57 -11.86 -2.49
C TYR A 140 4.04 -11.65 -2.49
N ASP A 141 3.26 -12.73 -2.52
CA ASP A 141 1.80 -12.67 -2.50
C ASP A 141 1.28 -12.15 -1.15
N VAL A 142 0.65 -10.97 -1.18
CA VAL A 142 0.02 -10.36 -0.01
C VAL A 142 -1.43 -10.85 0.15
N GLY A 143 -2.06 -11.27 -0.94
CA GLY A 143 -3.41 -11.80 -0.98
C GLY A 143 -4.46 -10.86 -1.56
N SER A 144 -5.72 -11.28 -1.46
CA SER A 144 -6.86 -10.62 -2.10
C SER A 144 -7.34 -9.40 -1.34
N ASN A 145 -7.50 -8.27 -2.04
CA ASN A 145 -8.04 -7.01 -1.48
C ASN A 145 -7.32 -6.50 -0.22
N ILE A 146 -6.05 -6.88 -0.03
CA ILE A 146 -5.19 -6.33 1.01
C ILE A 146 -4.45 -5.12 0.44
N THR A 147 -4.45 -4.03 1.20
CA THR A 147 -3.79 -2.77 0.82
C THR A 147 -2.67 -2.36 1.77
N VAL A 148 -2.45 -3.14 2.83
CA VAL A 148 -1.47 -2.86 3.87
C VAL A 148 -0.68 -4.13 4.17
N LEU A 149 0.64 -4.01 4.23
CA LEU A 149 1.54 -5.06 4.71
C LEU A 149 2.41 -4.52 5.86
N ASN A 150 2.34 -5.16 7.03
CA ASN A 150 3.31 -4.93 8.09
C ASN A 150 4.55 -5.77 7.81
N TYR A 151 5.70 -5.14 7.68
CA TYR A 151 6.95 -5.85 7.41
C TYR A 151 7.38 -6.68 8.62
N ASP A 152 7.56 -7.97 8.40
CA ASP A 152 8.15 -8.90 9.37
C ASP A 152 9.07 -9.86 8.60
N PRO A 153 10.38 -9.86 8.89
CA PRO A 153 11.35 -10.76 8.27
C PRO A 153 10.95 -12.24 8.37
N ALA A 154 10.18 -12.63 9.40
CA ALA A 154 9.76 -14.03 9.59
C ALA A 154 8.85 -14.57 8.48
N PHE A 155 8.20 -13.72 7.68
CA PHE A 155 7.23 -14.14 6.66
C PHE A 155 7.81 -14.53 5.30
N ALA A 156 9.15 -14.60 5.19
CA ALA A 156 9.96 -14.73 3.96
C ALA A 156 10.64 -13.42 3.55
N GLY A 157 11.09 -12.61 4.51
CA GLY A 157 11.90 -11.42 4.25
C GLY A 157 13.28 -11.52 4.89
N ARG A 158 14.19 -10.61 4.53
CA ARG A 158 15.43 -10.36 5.29
C ARG A 158 15.27 -9.20 6.26
N ASP A 159 16.15 -9.08 7.24
CA ASP A 159 16.14 -7.88 8.08
C ASP A 159 16.42 -6.64 7.22
N LEU A 160 15.62 -5.58 7.41
CA LEU A 160 15.98 -4.26 6.90
C LEU A 160 16.99 -3.64 7.86
N GLU A 161 18.14 -3.24 7.36
CA GLU A 161 19.24 -2.68 8.14
C GLU A 161 19.34 -1.16 7.97
N PHE A 162 19.78 -0.47 9.02
CA PHE A 162 20.11 0.95 8.96
C PHE A 162 21.32 1.21 8.06
N GLY A 163 21.40 2.41 7.50
CA GLY A 163 22.44 2.83 6.56
C GLY A 163 22.22 2.34 5.13
N LYS A 164 21.08 1.72 4.83
CA LYS A 164 20.76 1.15 3.52
C LYS A 164 19.54 1.81 2.88
N TYR A 165 19.52 1.78 1.54
CA TYR A 165 18.40 2.24 0.74
C TYR A 165 17.59 1.04 0.29
N TYR A 166 16.27 1.18 0.29
CA TYR A 166 15.35 0.15 -0.16
C TYR A 166 14.40 0.73 -1.20
N VAL A 167 14.10 -0.07 -2.20
CA VAL A 167 13.08 0.21 -3.20
C VAL A 167 12.02 -0.87 -3.14
N TRP A 168 10.78 -0.50 -3.44
CA TRP A 168 9.67 -1.44 -3.43
C TRP A 168 8.62 -1.08 -4.47
N GLN A 169 7.90 -2.12 -4.90
CA GLN A 169 6.85 -2.01 -5.90
C GLN A 169 5.74 -3.00 -5.57
N VAL A 170 4.50 -2.62 -5.89
CA VAL A 170 3.32 -3.48 -5.78
C VAL A 170 2.89 -3.92 -7.17
N GLU A 171 2.55 -5.19 -7.32
CA GLU A 171 1.85 -5.73 -8.47
C GLU A 171 0.40 -6.03 -8.09
N LYS A 172 -0.53 -5.57 -8.92
CA LYS A 172 -1.95 -5.87 -8.81
C LYS A 172 -2.35 -6.77 -9.97
N THR A 173 -2.88 -7.94 -9.66
CA THR A 173 -3.45 -8.88 -10.64
C THR A 173 -4.97 -8.89 -10.53
N PHE A 174 -5.67 -8.76 -11.66
CA PHE A 174 -7.13 -8.69 -11.72
C PHE A 174 -7.69 -9.43 -12.94
N LYS A 175 -8.96 -9.84 -12.86
CA LYS A 175 -9.63 -10.58 -13.93
C LYS A 175 -10.36 -9.64 -14.89
N THR A 176 -10.08 -9.81 -16.17
CA THR A 176 -10.78 -9.15 -17.28
C THR A 176 -11.53 -10.17 -18.13
N SER A 177 -12.31 -9.70 -19.10
CA SER A 177 -13.02 -10.58 -20.05
C SER A 177 -12.04 -11.37 -20.94
N GLY A 178 -10.80 -10.88 -21.11
CA GLY A 178 -9.73 -11.58 -21.82
C GLY A 178 -8.86 -12.51 -20.96
N GLY A 179 -9.13 -12.61 -19.65
CA GLY A 179 -8.30 -13.38 -18.71
C GLY A 179 -7.69 -12.49 -17.61
N PHE A 180 -6.71 -13.03 -16.88
CA PHE A 180 -5.98 -12.26 -15.87
C PHE A 180 -5.05 -11.24 -16.54
N GLN A 181 -5.01 -10.05 -15.96
CA GLN A 181 -4.06 -9.00 -16.29
C GLN A 181 -3.38 -8.53 -15.01
N SER A 182 -2.16 -8.03 -15.14
CA SER A 182 -1.43 -7.41 -14.05
C SER A 182 -1.02 -5.99 -14.40
N MET A 183 -0.91 -5.15 -13.38
CA MET A 183 -0.30 -3.83 -13.46
C MET A 183 0.63 -3.63 -12.28
N LYS A 184 1.72 -2.90 -12.49
CA LYS A 184 2.68 -2.55 -11.45
C LYS A 184 2.52 -1.09 -11.06
N SER A 185 2.74 -0.80 -9.78
CA SER A 185 2.83 0.57 -9.29
C SER A 185 4.10 1.24 -9.80
N GLU A 186 4.23 2.53 -9.53
CA GLU A 186 5.54 3.16 -9.52
C GLU A 186 6.47 2.52 -8.47
N ILE A 187 7.78 2.79 -8.57
CA ILE A 187 8.78 2.31 -7.62
C ILE A 187 8.97 3.38 -6.54
N PHE A 188 8.61 3.05 -5.31
CA PHE A 188 8.91 3.90 -4.16
C PHE A 188 10.24 3.49 -3.53
N GLY A 189 10.87 4.43 -2.84
CA GLY A 189 12.12 4.18 -2.13
C GLY A 189 12.27 5.00 -0.87
N PHE A 190 13.00 4.41 0.08
CA PHE A 190 13.35 5.04 1.35
C PHE A 190 14.76 4.65 1.80
N PHE A 191 15.38 5.50 2.59
CA PHE A 191 16.64 5.25 3.27
C PHE A 191 16.36 4.92 4.74
N LEU A 192 16.85 3.80 5.24
CA LEU A 192 16.78 3.51 6.67
C LEU A 192 17.90 4.23 7.39
N GLU A 193 17.58 5.36 7.98
CA GLU A 193 18.54 6.14 8.75
C GLU A 193 18.61 5.62 10.19
N ASP A 194 19.84 5.54 10.71
CA ASP A 194 20.07 5.13 12.09
C ASP A 194 19.65 6.27 13.04
N PRO A 195 18.60 6.09 13.86
CA PRO A 195 18.13 7.11 14.79
C PRO A 195 19.15 7.39 15.92
N SER A 196 20.16 6.53 16.11
CA SER A 196 21.26 6.73 17.06
C SER A 196 22.41 7.55 16.48
N SER A 197 22.34 7.97 15.21
CA SER A 197 23.37 8.80 14.59
C SER A 197 23.43 10.21 15.20
N LYS A 198 24.66 10.68 15.45
CA LYS A 198 24.94 11.95 16.17
C LYS A 198 24.37 13.21 15.51
N GLU A 199 24.06 13.17 14.21
CA GLU A 199 23.55 14.31 13.45
C GLU A 199 22.04 14.52 13.62
N MET A 200 21.25 13.44 13.68
CA MET A 200 19.82 13.51 13.92
C MET A 200 19.44 13.74 15.37
N ALA A 201 20.25 13.23 16.30
CA ALA A 201 20.17 13.59 17.72
C ALA A 201 20.32 15.11 17.96
N ARG A 202 20.82 15.87 16.96
CA ARG A 202 20.91 17.34 16.98
C ARG A 202 19.81 18.05 16.17
N GLN A 203 19.17 17.38 15.20
CA GLN A 203 18.21 17.99 14.28
C GLN A 203 16.73 17.68 14.58
N MET A 204 16.44 16.68 15.43
CA MET A 204 15.12 16.62 16.06
C MET A 204 14.99 17.81 17.01
N ILE A 205 14.20 18.83 16.63
CA ILE A 205 13.45 19.62 17.61
C ILE A 205 12.59 18.58 18.33
N ASN A 206 13.10 18.11 19.45
CA ASN A 206 12.72 16.82 19.97
C ASN A 206 11.33 16.95 20.63
N PRO A 207 10.25 16.41 20.03
CA PRO A 207 8.92 16.47 20.65
C PRO A 207 8.90 15.74 22.00
N VAL A 208 9.84 14.81 22.24
CA VAL A 208 10.07 14.20 23.56
C VAL A 208 10.68 15.20 24.53
N GLU A 209 11.61 16.06 24.10
CA GLU A 209 12.17 17.13 24.94
C GLU A 209 11.09 18.13 25.36
N GLU A 210 10.21 18.54 24.45
CA GLU A 210 9.07 19.40 24.79
C GLU A 210 8.10 18.72 25.77
N LEU A 211 7.78 17.45 25.57
CA LEU A 211 6.96 16.69 26.51
C LEU A 211 7.66 16.48 27.87
N LEU A 212 8.99 16.33 27.90
CA LEU A 212 9.77 16.26 29.13
C LEU A 212 9.77 17.61 29.85
N LYS A 213 9.97 18.73 29.15
CA LYS A 213 9.82 20.09 29.70
C LYS A 213 8.42 20.32 30.24
N GLU A 214 7.38 19.81 29.58
CA GLU A 214 6.00 19.86 30.06
C GLU A 214 5.79 19.02 31.33
N LEU A 215 6.46 17.87 31.45
CA LEU A 215 6.37 16.97 32.60
C LEU A 215 7.13 17.47 33.83
N VAL A 216 8.40 17.86 33.67
CA VAL A 216 9.29 18.21 34.79
C VAL A 216 9.41 19.73 34.98
N GLY A 217 8.94 20.53 34.04
CA GLY A 217 9.16 21.98 34.02
C GLY A 217 10.46 22.35 33.32
N GLU A 218 10.42 23.45 32.57
CA GLU A 218 11.54 23.91 31.73
C GLU A 218 12.83 24.15 32.54
N ASP A 219 12.74 24.87 33.67
CA ASP A 219 13.89 25.15 34.53
C ASP A 219 14.54 23.88 35.11
N GLN A 220 13.72 22.91 35.49
CA GLN A 220 14.19 21.63 36.02
C GLN A 220 14.83 20.79 34.91
N PHE A 221 14.23 20.79 33.73
CA PHE A 221 14.78 20.12 32.55
C PHE A 221 16.15 20.68 32.16
N GLU A 222 16.31 22.00 32.09
CA GLU A 222 17.60 22.64 31.75
C GLU A 222 18.65 22.35 32.83
N THR A 223 18.26 22.29 34.11
CA THR A 223 19.16 21.87 35.20
C THR A 223 19.64 20.43 35.02
N LEU A 224 18.73 19.51 34.65
CA LEU A 224 19.06 18.12 34.37
C LEU A 224 19.97 18.00 33.14
N LYS A 225 19.69 18.76 32.07
CA LYS A 225 20.46 18.81 30.82
C LYS A 225 21.90 19.29 31.02
N ALA A 226 22.09 20.29 31.88
CA ALA A 226 23.42 20.78 32.24
C ALA A 226 24.16 19.83 33.21
N GLY A 227 23.43 19.02 33.97
CA GLY A 227 23.96 18.12 35.00
C GLY A 227 23.96 16.65 34.59
N GLN A 228 22.98 15.89 35.10
CA GLN A 228 22.92 14.43 34.98
C GLN A 228 22.77 13.92 33.54
N LEU A 229 22.11 14.71 32.70
CA LEU A 229 21.92 14.41 31.27
C LEU A 229 22.99 15.08 30.40
N SER A 230 24.04 15.64 31.01
CA SER A 230 25.13 16.26 30.27
C SER A 230 25.82 15.24 29.37
N GLY A 231 25.82 15.50 28.07
CA GLY A 231 26.37 14.61 27.05
C GLY A 231 25.43 13.50 26.57
N TYR A 232 24.25 13.36 27.17
CA TYR A 232 23.20 12.45 26.68
C TYR A 232 22.39 13.12 25.58
N GLN A 233 21.91 12.31 24.64
CA GLN A 233 20.99 12.73 23.59
C GLN A 233 19.82 11.76 23.51
N VAL A 234 18.64 12.27 23.17
CA VAL A 234 17.45 11.44 23.04
C VAL A 234 17.55 10.63 21.75
N SER A 235 17.47 9.31 21.88
CA SER A 235 17.59 8.34 20.78
C SER A 235 16.30 8.17 19.96
N GLY A 236 15.20 8.82 20.37
CA GLY A 236 13.87 8.65 19.79
C GLY A 236 13.20 7.31 20.11
N MET A 237 13.92 6.36 20.72
CA MET A 237 13.38 5.09 21.18
C MET A 237 12.78 5.26 22.58
N MET A 238 11.48 5.04 22.70
CA MET A 238 10.73 5.16 23.94
C MET A 238 10.04 3.84 24.23
N THR A 239 10.09 3.38 25.48
CA THR A 239 9.38 2.16 25.88
C THR A 239 8.55 2.39 27.14
N VAL A 240 7.38 1.77 27.19
CA VAL A 240 6.57 1.67 28.40
C VAL A 240 6.41 0.19 28.71
N ASN A 241 6.85 -0.23 29.91
CA ASN A 241 6.89 -1.63 30.32
C ASN A 241 7.63 -2.53 29.31
N GLY A 242 8.73 -2.04 28.73
CA GLY A 242 9.53 -2.76 27.73
C GLY A 242 8.93 -2.82 26.32
N ARG A 243 7.73 -2.26 26.10
CA ARG A 243 7.11 -2.16 24.77
C ARG A 243 7.47 -0.81 24.13
N PRO A 244 8.00 -0.77 22.90
CA PRO A 244 8.17 0.48 22.15
C PRO A 244 6.85 1.24 22.01
N ILE A 245 6.89 2.55 22.20
CA ILE A 245 5.72 3.44 22.08
C ILE A 245 5.98 4.60 21.12
N THR A 246 4.90 5.12 20.55
CA THR A 246 4.89 6.30 19.70
C THR A 246 4.86 7.61 20.50
N ILE A 247 5.11 8.74 19.84
CA ILE A 247 5.04 10.07 20.45
C ILE A 247 3.62 10.45 20.92
N GLU A 248 2.59 10.00 20.21
CA GLU A 248 1.19 10.24 20.58
C GLU A 248 0.79 9.42 21.83
N GLU A 249 1.30 8.19 21.94
CA GLU A 249 1.14 7.39 23.16
C GLU A 249 1.86 8.03 24.36
N LEU A 250 3.07 8.57 24.16
CA LEU A 250 3.76 9.33 25.20
C LEU A 250 2.95 10.56 25.62
N ARG A 251 2.43 11.34 24.66
CA ARG A 251 1.59 12.52 24.95
C ARG A 251 0.33 12.15 25.74
N ALA A 252 -0.30 11.02 25.42
CA ALA A 252 -1.44 10.52 26.19
C ALA A 252 -1.07 10.20 27.65
N ILE A 253 0.09 9.60 27.89
CA ILE A 253 0.61 9.32 29.23
C ILE A 253 0.90 10.62 29.98
N VAL A 254 1.58 11.58 29.35
CA VAL A 254 1.88 12.91 29.91
C VAL A 254 0.61 13.63 30.34
N ASN A 255 -0.39 13.66 29.48
CA ASN A 255 -1.69 14.26 29.77
C ASN A 255 -2.41 13.56 30.93
N GLY A 256 -2.35 12.23 31.00
CA GLY A 256 -2.93 11.48 32.12
C GLY A 256 -2.25 11.76 33.46
N ILE A 257 -0.93 12.00 33.47
CA ILE A 257 -0.18 12.42 34.67
C ILE A 257 -0.65 13.82 35.08
N ARG A 258 -0.69 14.78 34.16
CA ARG A 258 -1.13 16.17 34.43
C ARG A 258 -2.57 16.24 34.95
N ASN A 259 -3.46 15.41 34.40
CA ASN A 259 -4.87 15.35 34.79
C ASN A 259 -5.13 14.48 36.03
N GLY A 260 -4.08 13.98 36.71
CA GLY A 260 -4.20 13.19 37.94
C GLY A 260 -4.74 11.77 37.75
N SER A 261 -4.81 11.29 36.51
CA SER A 261 -5.22 9.92 36.18
C SER A 261 -4.09 8.90 36.37
N TYR A 262 -2.83 9.37 36.42
CA TYR A 262 -1.65 8.57 36.73
C TYR A 262 -0.87 9.18 37.89
N THR A 263 -0.35 8.34 38.79
CA THR A 263 0.57 8.72 39.85
C THR A 263 1.98 8.23 39.53
N ILE A 264 2.94 9.15 39.42
CA ILE A 264 4.35 8.81 39.23
C ILE A 264 4.86 8.20 40.54
N GLN A 265 5.25 6.92 40.52
CA GLN A 265 5.81 6.25 41.69
C GLN A 265 7.32 6.48 41.84
N ASN A 266 8.08 6.47 40.74
CA ASN A 266 9.52 6.76 40.70
C ASN A 266 9.95 7.14 39.27
N VAL A 267 11.07 7.87 39.14
CA VAL A 267 11.74 8.19 37.86
C VAL A 267 13.18 7.71 37.94
N PHE A 268 13.63 6.93 36.94
CA PHE A 268 15.01 6.48 36.80
C PHE A 268 15.56 6.94 35.45
N VAL A 269 16.84 7.30 35.43
CA VAL A 269 17.60 7.69 34.23
C VAL A 269 18.77 6.72 34.12
N GLU A 270 18.85 5.97 33.03
CA GLU A 270 20.00 5.14 32.64
C GLU A 270 20.67 5.71 31.40
#